data_AF-A0A0R1K0U0-F1
#
_entry.id   AF-A0A0R1K0U0-F1
#
_cell.length_a   1.000
_cell.length_b   1.000
_cell.length_c   1.000
_cell.angle_alpha   90.00
_cell.angle_beta   90.00
_cell.angle_gamma   90.00
#
_symmetry.space_group_name_H-M   'P 1'
#
loop_
_entity.id
_entity.type
_entity.pdbx_description
1 polymer ?
#
loop_
_entity_poly.entity_id
_entity_poly.type
_entity_poly.pdbx_seq_one_letter_code
_entity_poly.pdbx_strand_id
1 'polypeptide(L)'
;MGTNREQTISLIDLFEHAQDYRQLAGEMRSQDFAILRLLLAILTTVYTRFDATGQPYLWFKNGVIDKEDDEANDDLMATWQTLYQAGHFSDIVVDYLQKKY
;
A
#
# COMPACT_ATOMS: atom_id res chain seq x y z
N MET A 1 -20.70 11.21 -15.99
CA MET A 1 -21.28 11.87 -14.79
C MET A 1 -20.89 11.02 -13.59
N GLY A 2 -19.94 11.47 -12.76
CA GLY A 2 -19.55 10.72 -11.57
C GLY A 2 -20.63 10.85 -10.51
N THR A 3 -21.28 9.75 -10.13
CA THR A 3 -22.20 9.74 -9.01
C THR A 3 -21.40 9.98 -7.75
N ASN A 4 -21.49 11.18 -7.17
CA ASN A 4 -20.83 11.51 -5.91
C ASN A 4 -21.55 10.86 -4.74
N ARG A 5 -21.47 9.53 -4.65
CA ARG A 5 -22.18 8.69 -3.69
C ARG A 5 -21.18 8.02 -2.76
N GLU A 6 -21.47 8.08 -1.48
CA GLU A 6 -20.73 7.38 -0.44
C GLU A 6 -21.04 5.87 -0.49
N GLN A 7 -20.02 5.06 -0.27
CA GLN A 7 -20.13 3.60 -0.23
C GLN A 7 -19.18 3.05 0.82
N THR A 8 -19.65 2.06 1.58
CA THR A 8 -18.80 1.25 2.44
C THR A 8 -18.19 0.14 1.59
N ILE A 9 -16.87 0.04 1.60
CA ILE A 9 -16.10 -0.93 0.82
C ILE A 9 -15.19 -1.75 1.75
N SER A 10 -14.74 -2.91 1.30
CA SER A 10 -13.75 -3.69 2.04
C SER A 10 -12.35 -3.08 1.88
N LEU A 11 -11.40 -3.53 2.71
CA LEU A 11 -9.98 -3.16 2.54
C LEU A 11 -9.41 -3.70 1.22
N ILE A 12 -9.91 -4.84 0.74
CA ILE A 12 -9.47 -5.43 -0.54
C ILE A 12 -9.91 -4.52 -1.68
N ASP A 13 -11.22 -4.21 -1.77
CA ASP A 13 -11.76 -3.34 -2.81
C ASP A 13 -11.07 -1.96 -2.80
N LEU A 14 -10.76 -1.44 -1.60
CA LEU A 14 -10.05 -0.17 -1.44
C LEU A 14 -8.69 -0.17 -2.13
N PHE A 15 -7.89 -1.22 -1.97
CA PHE A 15 -6.55 -1.27 -2.56
C PHE A 15 -6.57 -1.63 -4.05
N GLU A 16 -7.54 -2.44 -4.51
CA GLU A 16 -7.73 -2.77 -5.94
C GLU A 16 -8.24 -1.57 -6.75
N HIS A 17 -9.09 -0.73 -6.14
CA HIS A 17 -9.79 0.37 -6.80
C HIS A 17 -9.42 1.76 -6.24
N ALA A 18 -8.27 1.91 -5.60
CA ALA A 18 -7.86 3.14 -4.94
C ALA A 18 -7.97 4.39 -5.84
N GLN A 19 -7.58 4.24 -7.12
CA GLN A 19 -7.65 5.27 -8.15
C GLN A 19 -9.08 5.73 -8.50
N ASP A 20 -10.07 4.89 -8.24
CA ASP A 20 -11.47 5.14 -8.56
C ASP A 20 -12.19 5.91 -7.44
N TYR A 21 -11.58 5.99 -6.25
CA TYR A 21 -12.11 6.69 -5.09
C TYR A 21 -11.48 8.07 -4.94
N ARG A 22 -12.33 9.07 -4.66
CA ARG A 22 -11.86 10.46 -4.50
C ARG A 22 -11.27 10.74 -3.14
N GLN A 23 -11.90 10.24 -2.08
CA GLN A 23 -11.54 10.50 -0.69
C GLN A 23 -12.29 9.53 0.23
N LEU A 24 -11.80 9.42 1.46
CA LEU A 24 -12.58 8.88 2.57
C LEU A 24 -13.75 9.81 2.89
N ALA A 25 -14.85 9.22 3.34
CA ALA A 25 -16.08 9.93 3.68
C ALA A 25 -16.63 9.41 5.01
N GLY A 26 -15.80 9.38 6.05
CA GLY A 26 -16.23 9.08 7.41
C GLY A 26 -17.08 10.21 8.00
N GLU A 27 -17.83 9.90 9.06
CA GLU A 27 -18.71 10.88 9.72
C GLU A 27 -17.91 12.00 10.40
N MET A 28 -16.67 11.70 10.81
CA MET A 28 -15.78 12.63 11.50
C MET A 28 -14.39 12.64 10.87
N ARG A 29 -13.78 13.82 10.78
CA ARG A 29 -12.39 13.97 10.33
C ARG A 29 -11.37 13.14 11.11
N SER A 30 -11.63 12.88 12.39
CA SER A 30 -10.78 12.02 13.22
C SER A 30 -10.85 10.55 12.80
N GLN A 31 -11.99 10.08 12.31
CA GLN A 31 -12.14 8.73 11.76
C GLN A 31 -11.34 8.61 10.46
N ASP A 32 -11.50 9.55 9.52
CA ASP A 32 -10.73 9.57 8.27
C ASP A 32 -9.22 9.54 8.54
N PHE A 33 -8.76 10.33 9.51
CA PHE A 33 -7.36 10.35 9.90
C PHE A 33 -6.86 9.01 10.47
N ALA A 34 -7.66 8.36 11.31
CA ALA A 34 -7.33 7.05 11.87
C ALA A 34 -7.28 5.97 10.77
N ILE A 35 -8.21 6.00 9.82
CA ILE A 35 -8.22 5.08 8.68
C ILE A 35 -7.02 5.36 7.76
N LEU A 36 -6.71 6.61 7.44
CA LEU A 36 -5.50 6.95 6.66
C LEU A 36 -4.22 6.43 7.32
N ARG A 37 -4.11 6.55 8.65
CA ARG A 37 -2.98 6.01 9.42
C ARG A 37 -2.88 4.48 9.28
N LEU A 38 -4.01 3.78 9.34
CA LEU A 38 -4.07 2.33 9.15
C LEU A 38 -3.68 1.93 7.73
N LEU A 39 -4.24 2.59 6.71
CA LEU A 39 -3.92 2.33 5.31
C LEU A 39 -2.43 2.54 5.03
N LEU A 40 -1.87 3.64 5.53
CA LEU A 40 -0.45 3.92 5.42
C LEU A 40 0.40 2.85 6.11
N ALA A 41 0.01 2.39 7.29
CA ALA A 41 0.73 1.32 8.00
C ALA A 41 0.73 -0.01 7.25
N ILE A 42 -0.36 -0.34 6.55
CA ILE A 42 -0.44 -1.52 5.68
C ILE A 42 0.53 -1.36 4.51
N LEU A 43 0.45 -0.23 3.79
CA LEU A 43 1.29 0.04 2.62
C LEU A 43 2.78 0.04 3.00
N THR A 44 3.17 0.70 4.10
CA THR A 44 4.57 0.71 4.53
C THR A 44 5.03 -0.68 4.96
N THR A 45 4.18 -1.49 5.59
CA THR A 45 4.54 -2.87 5.96
C THR A 45 4.73 -3.76 4.74
N VAL A 46 3.90 -3.61 3.71
CA VAL A 46 4.01 -4.39 2.47
C VAL A 46 5.24 -3.95 1.69
N TYR A 47 5.36 -2.66 1.39
CA TYR A 47 6.42 -2.15 0.51
C TYR A 47 7.79 -1.99 1.17
N THR A 48 7.92 -2.27 2.47
CA THR A 48 9.23 -2.50 3.11
C THR A 48 9.74 -3.92 2.96
N ARG A 49 8.88 -4.84 2.49
CA ARG A 49 9.21 -6.27 2.34
C ARG A 49 9.24 -6.68 0.89
N PHE A 50 8.35 -6.10 0.08
CA PHE A 50 8.17 -6.41 -1.32
C PHE A 50 8.31 -5.16 -2.18
N ASP A 51 8.81 -5.33 -3.40
CA ASP A 51 8.83 -4.30 -4.42
C ASP A 51 7.45 -4.14 -5.11
N ALA A 52 7.36 -3.21 -6.05
CA ALA A 52 6.14 -2.97 -6.82
C ALA A 52 5.67 -4.19 -7.64
N THR A 53 6.55 -5.15 -7.92
CA THR A 53 6.23 -6.40 -8.64
C THR A 53 5.86 -7.55 -7.70
N GLY A 54 5.89 -7.32 -6.39
CA GLY A 54 5.61 -8.33 -5.37
C GLY A 54 6.79 -9.23 -5.04
N GLN A 55 8.01 -8.90 -5.48
CA GLN A 55 9.21 -9.66 -5.13
C GLN A 55 9.82 -9.15 -3.83
N PRO A 56 10.30 -10.03 -2.94
CA PRO A 56 10.96 -9.59 -1.72
C PRO A 56 12.31 -8.95 -2.02
N TYR A 57 12.67 -7.91 -1.26
CA TYR A 57 13.98 -7.27 -1.41
C TYR A 57 15.12 -8.18 -0.94
N LEU A 58 16.30 -8.04 -1.55
CA LEU A 58 17.48 -8.86 -1.22
C LEU A 58 18.00 -8.62 0.19
N TRP A 59 17.90 -7.38 0.67
CA TRP A 59 18.22 -6.98 2.04
C TRP A 59 17.13 -7.36 3.05
N PHE A 60 15.97 -7.84 2.62
CA PHE A 60 14.91 -8.33 3.51
C PHE A 60 14.90 -9.86 3.54
N LYS A 61 15.58 -10.46 4.52
CA LYS A 61 15.69 -11.92 4.66
C LYS A 61 15.21 -12.40 6.02
N ASN A 62 14.41 -13.46 6.03
CA ASN A 62 13.91 -14.11 7.26
C ASN A 62 13.21 -13.15 8.24
N GLY A 63 12.55 -12.10 7.73
CA GLY A 63 11.89 -11.08 8.57
C GLY A 63 12.85 -10.06 9.19
N VAL A 64 14.12 -10.06 8.78
CA VAL A 64 15.16 -9.15 9.25
C VAL A 64 15.60 -8.25 8.09
N ILE A 65 15.71 -6.96 8.37
CA ILE A 65 16.32 -5.98 7.48
C ILE A 65 17.83 -6.05 7.68
N ASP A 66 18.54 -6.33 6.61
CA ASP A 66 19.98 -6.17 6.55
C ASP A 66 20.30 -4.67 6.57
N LYS A 67 20.86 -4.20 7.68
CA LYS A 67 21.13 -2.77 7.91
C LYS A 67 22.43 -2.31 7.28
N GLU A 68 23.20 -3.23 6.71
CA GLU A 68 24.47 -2.95 6.05
C GLU A 68 24.30 -2.73 4.54
N ASP A 69 23.06 -2.85 4.02
CA ASP A 69 22.78 -2.62 2.61
C ASP A 69 22.52 -1.13 2.33
N ASP A 70 23.48 -0.51 1.64
CA ASP A 70 23.43 0.90 1.25
C ASP A 70 22.38 1.17 0.15
N GLU A 71 21.91 0.14 -0.57
CA GLU A 71 20.94 0.25 -1.68
C GLU A 71 19.48 0.24 -1.19
N ALA A 72 19.23 -0.11 0.08
CA ALA A 72 17.86 -0.26 0.61
C ALA A 72 16.99 1.00 0.45
N ASN A 73 17.57 2.20 0.57
CA ASN A 73 16.81 3.45 0.37
C ASN A 73 16.42 3.65 -1.10
N ASP A 74 17.34 3.37 -2.00
CA ASP A 74 17.16 3.54 -3.45
C ASP A 74 16.11 2.56 -3.99
N ASP A 75 16.18 1.30 -3.55
CA ASP A 75 15.18 0.27 -3.84
C ASP A 75 13.77 0.66 -3.40
N LEU A 76 13.64 1.13 -2.16
CA LEU A 76 12.36 1.60 -1.63
C LEU A 76 11.84 2.79 -2.44
N MET A 77 12.70 3.75 -2.76
CA MET A 77 12.33 4.91 -3.56
C MET A 77 11.88 4.51 -4.97
N ALA A 78 12.57 3.55 -5.60
CA ALA A 78 12.21 3.01 -6.91
C ALA A 78 10.83 2.34 -6.88
N THR A 79 10.52 1.60 -5.83
CA THR A 79 9.18 1.01 -5.63
C THR A 79 8.11 2.08 -5.51
N TRP A 80 8.29 3.09 -4.66
CA TRP A 80 7.33 4.19 -4.52
C TRP A 80 7.14 4.97 -5.81
N GLN A 81 8.22 5.21 -6.57
CA GLN A 81 8.16 5.86 -7.87
C GLN A 81 7.36 5.03 -8.89
N THR A 82 7.58 3.71 -8.91
CA THR A 82 6.86 2.79 -9.80
C THR A 82 5.36 2.79 -9.52
N LEU A 83 4.97 2.69 -8.24
CA LEU A 83 3.57 2.75 -7.82
C LEU A 83 2.91 4.09 -8.17
N TYR A 84 3.62 5.19 -7.95
CA TYR A 84 3.14 6.52 -8.30
C TYR A 84 2.88 6.66 -9.81
N GLN A 85 3.78 6.16 -10.65
CA GLN A 85 3.64 6.19 -12.10
C GLN A 85 2.51 5.27 -12.60
N ALA A 86 2.32 4.12 -11.96
CA ALA A 86 1.22 3.20 -12.26
C ALA A 86 -0.14 3.80 -11.91
N GLY A 87 -0.20 4.62 -10.85
CA GLY A 87 -1.43 5.25 -10.37
C GLY A 87 -2.34 4.29 -9.60
N HIS A 88 -1.88 3.06 -9.32
CA HIS A 88 -2.58 2.05 -8.52
C HIS A 88 -1.57 1.25 -7.68
N PHE A 89 -2.05 0.53 -6.68
CA PHE A 89 -1.22 -0.39 -5.89
C PHE A 89 -1.05 -1.72 -6.60
N SER A 90 0.00 -2.48 -6.25
CA SER A 90 0.21 -3.82 -6.81
C SER A 90 -0.53 -4.90 -6.01
N ASP A 91 -0.76 -6.04 -6.67
CA ASP A 91 -1.53 -7.18 -6.14
C ASP A 91 -0.99 -7.72 -4.82
N ILE A 92 0.31 -7.53 -4.55
CA ILE A 92 0.96 -7.96 -3.30
C ILE A 92 0.31 -7.38 -2.04
N VAL A 93 -0.31 -6.21 -2.12
CA VAL A 93 -1.06 -5.64 -0.99
C VAL A 93 -2.28 -6.49 -0.67
N VAL A 94 -2.99 -6.98 -1.69
CA VAL A 94 -4.14 -7.88 -1.54
C VAL A 94 -3.67 -9.25 -1.05
N ASP A 95 -2.61 -9.79 -1.63
CA ASP A 95 -2.02 -11.06 -1.19
C ASP A 95 -1.57 -11.01 0.27
N TYR A 96 -0.99 -9.89 0.71
CA TYR A 96 -0.64 -9.65 2.11
C TYR A 96 -1.85 -9.73 3.04
N LEU A 97 -2.95 -9.04 2.70
CA LEU A 97 -4.17 -9.05 3.49
C LEU A 97 -4.84 -10.43 3.53
N GLN A 98 -4.71 -11.20 2.45
CA GLN A 98 -5.23 -12.56 2.35
C GLN A 98 -4.27 -13.63 2.91
N LYS A 99 -3.04 -13.25 3.29
CA LYS A 99 -1.96 -14.15 3.72
C LYS A 99 -1.57 -15.17 2.64
N LYS A 100 -1.43 -14.72 1.39
CA LYS A 100 -1.11 -15.52 0.20
C LYS A 100 0.26 -15.19 -0.42
N TYR A 101 1.25 -14.83 0.40
CA TYR A 101 2.57 -14.40 -0.06
C TYR A 101 3.70 -15.27 0.51
#